data_AF-A0AAU5PAJ4-F1
#
_entry.id   AF-A0AAU5PAJ4-F1
#
_cell.length_a   1.000
_cell.length_b   1.000
_cell.length_c   1.000
_cell.angle_alpha   90.00
_cell.angle_beta   90.00
_cell.angle_gamma   90.00
#
_symmetry.space_group_name_H-M   'P 1'
#
loop_
_entity.id
_entity.type
_entity.pdbx_description
1 polymer ?
#
loop_
_entity_poly.entity_id
_entity_poly.type
_entity_poly.pdbx_seq_one_letter_code
_entity_poly.pdbx_strand_id
1 'polypeptide(L)' 'MPDITWESPFCAEGSSCFRLGTDADGNGYIAVVSQEDRYLTDSLQALRTLITDIKAGKADHLL' A
#
# COMPACT_ATOMS: atom_id res chain seq x y z
N MET A 1 -15.52 -8.03 6.42
CA MET A 1 -14.34 -7.52 5.70
C MET A 1 -13.86 -8.65 4.80
N PRO A 2 -13.37 -8.36 3.58
CA PRO A 2 -12.74 -9.40 2.77
C PRO A 2 -11.61 -10.07 3.58
N ASP A 3 -11.40 -11.37 3.35
CA ASP A 3 -10.32 -12.12 3.96
C ASP A 3 -9.01 -11.67 3.30
N ILE A 4 -8.36 -10.66 3.89
CA ILE A 4 -7.12 -10.07 3.37
C ILE A 4 -5.94 -10.77 4.04
N THR A 5 -5.05 -11.35 3.23
CA THR A 5 -3.76 -11.88 3.69
C THR A 5 -2.76 -10.73 3.75
N TRP A 6 -2.27 -10.41 4.95
CA TRP A 6 -1.31 -9.33 5.18
C TRP A 6 0.14 -9.82 5.20
N GLU A 7 1.01 -9.07 4.55
CA GLU A 7 2.46 -9.26 4.59
C GLU A 7 3.09 -8.59 5.83
N SER A 8 4.37 -8.88 6.04
CA SER A 8 5.20 -8.22 7.05
C SER A 8 5.18 -6.69 6.85
N PRO A 9 5.12 -5.91 7.94
CA PRO A 9 5.08 -4.46 7.83
C PRO A 9 6.40 -3.87 7.30
N PHE A 10 6.26 -2.88 6.42
CA PHE A 10 7.32 -1.99 5.98
C PHE A 10 7.34 -0.75 6.86
N CYS A 11 8.40 -0.58 7.64
CA CYS A 11 8.59 0.57 8.53
C CYS A 11 9.75 1.41 8.03
N ALA A 12 9.50 2.69 7.74
CA ALA A 12 10.57 3.67 7.57
C ALA A 12 11.00 4.20 8.95
N GLU A 13 12.29 4.41 9.14
CA GLU A 13 12.84 4.85 10.43
C GLU A 13 12.26 6.22 10.83
N GLY A 14 11.61 6.30 11.99
CA GLY A 14 10.95 7.52 12.48
C GLY A 14 9.62 7.88 11.79
N SER A 15 9.07 7.00 10.94
CA SER A 15 7.83 7.23 10.19
C SER A 15 6.79 6.13 10.42
N SER A 16 5.60 6.29 9.82
CA SER A 16 4.52 5.30 9.88
C SER A 16 4.92 3.95 9.28
N CYS A 17 4.48 2.85 9.91
CA CYS A 17 4.61 1.51 9.36
C CYS A 17 3.39 1.16 8.51
N PHE A 18 3.63 0.63 7.31
CA PHE A 18 2.60 0.21 6.37
C PHE A 18 2.63 -1.30 6.14
N ARG A 19 1.47 -1.90 5.86
CA ARG A 19 1.32 -3.31 5.45
C ARG A 19 0.68 -3.37 4.09
N LEU A 20 1.14 -4.32 3.30
CA LEU A 20 0.53 -4.71 2.04
C LEU A 20 -0.31 -5.96 2.28
N GLY A 21 -1.47 -6.04 1.64
CA GLY A 21 -2.33 -7.20 1.73
C GLY A 21 -2.99 -7.53 0.41
N THR A 22 -3.39 -8.78 0.24
CA THR A 22 -4.13 -9.25 -0.94
C THR A 22 -5.36 -10.05 -0.52
N ASP A 23 -6.47 -9.87 -1.23
CA ASP A 23 -7.66 -10.71 -1.06
C ASP A 23 -7.62 -11.94 -1.99
N ALA A 24 -8.62 -12.81 -1.86
CA ALA A 24 -8.75 -14.02 -2.67
C ALA A 24 -9.04 -13.76 -4.17
N ASP A 25 -9.44 -12.55 -4.55
CA ASP A 25 -9.70 -12.13 -5.94
C ASP A 25 -8.45 -11.50 -6.58
N GLY A 26 -7.38 -11.29 -5.79
CA GLY A 26 -6.11 -10.71 -6.23
C GLY A 26 -6.07 -9.18 -6.13
N ASN A 27 -7.02 -8.57 -5.42
CA ASN A 27 -7.00 -7.13 -5.18
C ASN A 27 -5.95 -6.79 -4.11
N GLY A 28 -5.15 -5.75 -4.39
CA GLY A 28 -4.11 -5.26 -3.47
C GLY A 28 -4.61 -4.17 -2.53
N TYR A 29 -4.17 -4.23 -1.28
CA TYR A 29 -4.54 -3.33 -0.20
C TYR A 29 -3.29 -2.77 0.50
N ILE A 30 -3.35 -1.52 0.93
CA ILE A 30 -2.32 -0.89 1.76
C ILE A 30 -2.97 -0.37 3.04
N ALA A 31 -2.44 -0.71 4.20
CA ALA A 31 -2.93 -0.20 5.49
C ALA A 31 -1.78 0.27 6.37
N VAL A 32 -2.08 1.18 7.31
CA VAL A 32 -1.15 1.52 8.40
C VAL A 32 -1.27 0.43 9.48
N VAL A 33 -0.15 0.04 10.08
CA VAL A 33 -0.15 -0.94 11.18
C VAL A 33 -1.07 -0.46 12.32
N SER A 34 -1.93 -1.37 12.83
CA SER A 34 -2.98 -1.09 13.82
C SER A 34 -4.21 -0.34 13.29
N GLN A 35 -4.25 -0.03 11.99
CA GLN A 35 -5.42 0.52 11.30
C GLN A 35 -5.80 -0.34 10.08
N GLU A 36 -5.65 -1.67 10.19
CA GLU A 36 -6.04 -2.60 9.12
C GLU A 36 -7.54 -2.52 8.75
N ASP A 37 -8.39 -2.09 9.68
CA ASP A 37 -9.82 -1.84 9.45
C ASP A 37 -10.09 -0.60 8.57
N ARG A 38 -9.10 0.30 8.49
CA ARG A 38 -9.10 1.50 7.63
C ARG A 38 -8.00 1.38 6.58
N TYR A 39 -8.00 0.28 5.84
CA TYR A 39 -7.14 0.15 4.68
C TYR A 39 -7.40 1.32 3.71
N LEU A 40 -6.33 1.84 3.11
CA LEU A 40 -6.40 2.86 2.07
C LEU A 40 -7.08 2.22 0.87
N THR A 41 -8.40 2.31 0.83
CA THR A 41 -9.23 1.77 -0.24
C THR A 41 -9.17 2.60 -1.51
N ASP A 42 -8.30 3.63 -1.58
CA ASP A 42 -8.30 4.65 -2.61
C ASP A 42 -7.84 4.04 -3.94
N SER A 43 -8.79 3.32 -4.51
CA SER A 43 -9.05 2.92 -5.88
C SER A 43 -7.85 2.49 -6.71
N LEU A 44 -8.07 1.49 -7.57
CA LEU A 44 -7.19 1.17 -8.70
C LEU A 44 -6.55 2.40 -9.38
N GLN A 45 -7.26 3.54 -9.38
CA GLN A 45 -6.75 4.84 -9.83
C GLN A 45 -5.57 5.40 -9.03
N ALA A 46 -5.55 5.37 -7.69
CA ALA A 46 -4.41 5.90 -6.93
C ALA A 46 -3.20 4.97 -7.10
N LEU A 47 -3.41 3.65 -7.11
CA LEU A 47 -2.33 2.70 -7.39
C LEU A 47 -1.77 2.86 -8.81
N ARG A 48 -2.64 3.02 -9.84
CA ARG A 48 -2.20 3.32 -11.21
C ARG A 48 -1.45 4.65 -11.28
N THR A 49 -1.91 5.67 -10.56
CA THR A 49 -1.24 6.97 -10.49
C THR A 49 0.14 6.82 -9.86
N LEU A 50 0.25 6.15 -8.72
CA LEU A 50 1.52 5.87 -8.05
C LEU A 50 2.49 5.12 -8.96
N ILE A 51 2.06 4.03 -9.60
CA ILE A 51 2.90 3.26 -10.54
C ILE A 51 3.34 4.13 -11.72
N THR A 52 2.46 4.99 -12.23
CA THR A 52 2.79 5.91 -13.33
C THR A 52 3.80 6.96 -12.87
N ASP A 53 3.64 7.52 -11.67
CA ASP A 53 4.54 8.51 -11.09
C ASP A 53 5.94 7.92 -10.83
N ILE A 54 6.02 6.70 -10.31
CA ILE A 54 7.27 5.95 -10.14
C ILE A 54 7.94 5.74 -11.49
N LYS A 55 7.21 5.27 -12.51
CA LYS A 55 7.75 5.08 -13.87
C LYS A 55 8.18 6.41 -14.52
N ALA A 56 7.55 7.51 -14.16
CA ALA A 56 7.92 8.85 -14.62
C ALA A 56 9.14 9.43 -13.88
N GLY A 57 9.77 8.67 -12.97
CA GLY A 57 10.95 9.12 -12.22
C GLY A 57 10.62 10.09 -11.09
N LYS A 58 9.35 10.29 -10.74
CA LYS A 58 8.97 11.19 -9.64
C LYS A 58 9.20 10.58 -8.26
N ALA A 59 9.67 9.34 -8.18
CA ALA A 59 10.18 8.73 -6.96
C ALA A 59 11.71 8.56 -6.99
N ASP A 60 12.40 9.03 -8.03
CA ASP A 60 13.85 8.84 -8.21
C ASP A 60 14.68 9.53 -7.11
N HIS A 61 14.11 10.58 -6.50
CA HIS A 61 14.71 11.31 -5.37
C HIS A 61 14.45 10.69 -3.99
N LEU A 62 13.81 9.51 -3.93
CA LEU A 62 13.59 8.75 -2.70
C LEU A 62 14.63 7.62 -2.50
N LEU A 63 15.62 7.52 -3.40
CA LEU A 63 16.73 6.56 -3.35
C LEU A 63 18.00 7.18 -2.80
#